data_AF-A0A2H9VL47-F1
#
_entry.id   AF-A0A2H9VL47-F1
#
_cell.length_a   1.000
_cell.length_b   1.000
_cell.length_c   1.000
_cell.angle_alpha   90.00
_cell.angle_beta   90.00
_cell.angle_gamma   90.00
#
_symmetry.space_group_name_H-M   'P 1'
#
loop_
_entity.id
_entity.type
_entity.pdbx_description
1 polymer ?
#
loop_
_entity_poly.entity_id
_entity_poly.type
_entity_poly.pdbx_seq_one_letter_code
_entity_poly.pdbx_strand_id
1 'polypeptide(L)'
;MKKLLLVGAFVLGFSVVSLAQGPPTPEERVAALKTSLSLNDAQVAKAKVIYDAQGKSMDSLMSSANGDFQSAMPKFVKIMESTNTKIKAILTPEQQPAFQKQVDAMNERFKQMGGN
;
A
#
# COMPACT_ATOMS: atom_id res chain seq x y z
N MET A 1 44.22 3.08 5.61
CA MET A 1 42.83 2.96 5.11
C MET A 1 41.94 2.94 6.35
N LYS A 2 41.27 4.03 6.78
CA LYS A 2 39.92 4.47 6.36
C LYS A 2 39.02 3.24 6.15
N LYS A 3 38.07 2.89 7.03
CA LYS A 3 36.86 3.63 7.46
C LYS A 3 36.48 3.17 8.89
N LEU A 4 36.51 4.03 9.92
CA LEU A 4 35.37 4.80 10.47
C LEU A 4 34.13 3.92 10.72
N LEU A 5 33.91 3.50 11.98
CA LEU A 5 33.05 4.17 12.98
C LEU A 5 31.58 4.22 12.54
N LEU A 6 30.71 3.42 13.17
CA LEU A 6 29.90 3.82 14.34
C LEU A 6 28.80 4.80 13.92
N VAL A 7 27.55 4.30 13.87
CA VAL A 7 26.28 4.91 14.35
C VAL A 7 25.14 4.06 13.78
N GLY A 8 24.72 3.07 14.56
CA GLY A 8 23.48 2.32 14.37
C GLY A 8 22.63 2.39 15.63
N ALA A 9 22.44 3.59 16.17
CA ALA A 9 21.61 3.83 17.34
C ALA A 9 21.18 5.31 17.39
N PHE A 10 20.13 5.65 16.63
CA PHE A 10 19.27 6.76 16.99
C PHE A 10 17.90 6.61 16.33
N VAL A 11 17.00 5.86 16.96
CA VAL A 11 15.59 6.29 17.08
C VAL A 11 15.12 5.83 18.46
N LEU A 12 15.18 6.75 19.41
CA LEU A 12 14.43 6.66 20.65
C LEU A 12 12.93 6.83 20.35
N GLY A 13 12.12 5.94 20.92
CA GLY A 13 10.74 6.22 21.31
C GLY A 13 9.70 6.23 20.18
N PHE A 14 9.22 5.05 19.80
CA PHE A 14 7.81 4.61 19.89
C PHE A 14 7.80 3.15 19.41
N SER A 15 7.86 2.22 20.35
CA SER A 15 7.64 0.80 20.10
C SER A 15 6.17 0.56 19.80
N VAL A 16 5.82 0.58 18.51
CA VAL A 16 4.79 -0.33 18.01
C VAL A 16 5.49 -1.34 17.12
N VAL A 17 5.96 -2.41 17.75
CA VAL A 17 6.25 -3.64 17.04
C VAL A 17 4.91 -4.13 16.49
N SER A 18 4.55 -3.74 15.27
CA SER A 18 3.51 -4.43 14.53
C SER A 18 4.05 -5.79 14.11
N LEU A 19 3.90 -6.77 15.00
CA LEU A 19 3.95 -8.19 14.67
C LEU A 19 2.73 -8.52 13.78
N ALA A 20 2.65 -7.96 12.58
CA ALA A 20 1.66 -8.35 11.60
C ALA A 20 2.35 -9.24 10.56
N GLN A 21 2.43 -10.54 10.85
CA GLN A 21 2.80 -11.55 9.85
C GLN A 21 1.64 -11.68 8.85
N GLY A 22 1.53 -10.74 7.92
CA GLY A 22 0.50 -10.75 6.89
C GLY A 22 0.42 -9.44 6.11
N PRO A 23 -0.21 -9.43 4.93
CA PRO A 23 -0.53 -8.20 4.22
C PRO A 23 -1.41 -7.28 5.09
N PRO A 24 -1.25 -5.94 4.99
CA PRO A 24 -2.04 -5.01 5.78
C PRO A 24 -3.53 -5.08 5.42
N THR A 25 -4.37 -5.06 6.44
CA THR A 25 -5.85 -5.03 6.36
C THR A 25 -6.35 -3.75 5.69
N PRO A 26 -7.60 -3.72 5.17
CA PRO A 26 -8.21 -2.50 4.65
C PRO A 26 -8.18 -1.33 5.64
N GLU A 27 -8.46 -1.60 6.92
CA GLU A 27 -8.45 -0.61 7.99
C GLU A 27 -7.06 -0.02 8.23
N GLU A 28 -6.01 -0.86 8.27
CA GLU A 28 -4.63 -0.41 8.41
C GLU A 28 -4.17 0.41 7.20
N ARG A 29 -4.59 0.03 5.99
CA ARG A 29 -4.31 0.78 4.77
C ARG A 29 -4.94 2.17 4.81
N VAL A 30 -6.20 2.28 5.24
CA VAL A 30 -6.88 3.56 5.42
C VAL A 30 -6.20 4.40 6.49
N ALA A 31 -5.79 3.81 7.62
CA ALA A 31 -5.09 4.53 8.67
C ALA A 31 -3.75 5.10 8.19
N ALA A 32 -2.95 4.30 7.45
CA ALA A 32 -1.71 4.76 6.86
C ALA A 32 -1.93 5.88 5.82
N LEU A 33 -2.99 5.76 5.00
CA LEU A 33 -3.35 6.79 4.03
C LEU A 33 -3.82 8.08 4.71
N LYS A 34 -4.62 7.97 5.78
CA LYS A 34 -5.09 9.10 6.60
C LYS A 34 -3.91 9.89 7.14
N THR A 35 -2.93 9.21 7.73
CA THR A 35 -1.74 9.86 8.29
C THR A 35 -0.84 10.46 7.22
N SER A 36 -0.61 9.74 6.12
CA SER A 36 0.36 10.18 5.10
C SER A 36 -0.14 11.30 4.18
N LEU A 37 -1.46 11.40 3.97
CA LEU A 37 -2.08 12.43 3.11
C LEU A 37 -2.97 13.41 3.89
N SER A 38 -3.00 13.30 5.22
CA SER A 38 -3.87 14.11 6.09
C SER A 38 -5.33 14.08 5.63
N LEU A 39 -5.87 12.88 5.41
CA LEU A 39 -7.25 12.74 4.90
C LEU A 39 -8.27 13.24 5.91
N ASN A 40 -9.29 13.95 5.42
CA ASN A 40 -10.47 14.29 6.22
C ASN A 40 -11.41 13.08 6.36
N ASP A 41 -12.39 13.17 7.26
CA ASP A 41 -13.25 12.03 7.58
C ASP A 41 -14.13 11.57 6.41
N ALA A 42 -14.54 12.48 5.53
CA ALA A 42 -15.29 12.13 4.32
C ALA A 42 -14.42 11.34 3.33
N GLN A 43 -13.14 11.69 3.19
CA GLN A 43 -12.18 10.95 2.38
C GLN A 43 -11.87 9.59 3.00
N VAL A 44 -11.70 9.52 4.32
CA VAL A 44 -11.50 8.27 5.07
C VAL A 44 -12.65 7.29 4.83
N ALA A 45 -13.90 7.76 4.95
CA ALA A 45 -15.08 6.93 4.70
C ALA A 45 -15.10 6.36 3.28
N LYS A 46 -14.79 7.19 2.26
CA LYS A 46 -14.71 6.74 0.86
C LYS A 46 -13.54 5.78 0.63
N ALA A 47 -12.38 6.05 1.22
CA ALA A 47 -11.21 5.20 1.13
C ALA A 47 -11.49 3.81 1.71
N LYS A 48 -12.20 3.73 2.83
CA LYS A 48 -12.61 2.45 3.45
C LYS A 48 -13.45 1.62 2.48
N VAL A 49 -14.47 2.20 1.88
CA VAL A 49 -15.33 1.48 0.90
C VAL A 49 -14.50 0.95 -0.29
N ILE A 50 -13.54 1.75 -0.78
CA ILE A 50 -12.67 1.35 -1.88
C ILE A 50 -11.75 0.19 -1.48
N TYR A 51 -11.11 0.26 -0.32
CA TYR A 51 -10.20 -0.78 0.16
C TYR A 51 -10.94 -2.06 0.61
N ASP A 52 -12.15 -1.96 1.16
CA ASP A 52 -12.99 -3.13 1.46
C ASP A 52 -13.35 -3.88 0.17
N ALA A 53 -13.70 -3.15 -0.90
CA ALA A 53 -14.00 -3.74 -2.21
C ALA A 53 -12.75 -4.35 -2.87
N GLN A 54 -11.59 -3.70 -2.72
CA GLN A 54 -10.31 -4.26 -3.15
C GLN A 54 -10.02 -5.57 -2.42
N GLY A 55 -10.16 -5.61 -1.09
CA GLY A 55 -9.92 -6.81 -0.27
C GLY A 55 -10.75 -8.00 -0.78
N LYS A 56 -12.06 -7.81 -0.94
CA LYS A 56 -12.95 -8.85 -1.48
C LYS A 56 -12.56 -9.32 -2.88
N SER A 57 -12.14 -8.39 -3.75
CA SER A 57 -11.67 -8.73 -5.10
C SER A 57 -10.39 -9.54 -5.07
N MET A 58 -9.50 -9.23 -4.11
CA MET A 58 -8.26 -9.95 -3.91
C MET A 58 -8.49 -11.35 -3.34
N ASP A 59 -9.34 -11.47 -2.33
CA ASP A 59 -9.71 -12.75 -1.73
C ASP A 59 -10.33 -13.67 -2.79
N SER A 60 -11.27 -13.13 -3.59
CA SER A 60 -11.89 -13.87 -4.68
C SER A 60 -10.87 -14.29 -5.75
N LEU A 61 -9.93 -13.41 -6.11
CA LEU A 61 -8.88 -13.74 -7.07
C LEU A 61 -8.02 -14.90 -6.55
N MET A 62 -7.54 -14.81 -5.30
CA MET A 62 -6.69 -15.83 -4.69
C MET A 62 -7.42 -17.17 -4.51
N SER A 63 -8.70 -17.15 -4.10
CA SER A 63 -9.53 -18.36 -4.05
C SER A 63 -9.72 -18.97 -5.44
N SER A 64 -9.95 -18.14 -6.47
CA SER A 64 -10.16 -18.64 -7.84
C SER A 64 -8.88 -19.18 -8.51
N ALA A 65 -7.72 -18.70 -8.07
CA ALA A 65 -6.43 -19.07 -8.63
C ALA A 65 -5.91 -20.42 -8.10
N ASN A 66 -6.54 -21.01 -7.07
CA ASN A 66 -6.12 -22.28 -6.45
C ASN A 66 -4.62 -22.34 -6.12
N GLY A 67 -4.02 -21.20 -5.74
CA GLY A 67 -2.59 -21.09 -5.41
C GLY A 67 -1.66 -20.76 -6.59
N ASP A 68 -2.16 -20.70 -7.83
CA ASP A 68 -1.38 -20.22 -8.98
C ASP A 68 -1.38 -18.69 -9.05
N PHE A 69 -0.49 -18.10 -8.26
CA PHE A 69 -0.33 -16.65 -8.23
C PHE A 69 0.17 -16.09 -9.56
N GLN A 70 0.90 -16.87 -10.36
CA GLN A 70 1.47 -16.39 -11.62
C GLN A 70 0.39 -16.11 -12.65
N SER A 71 -0.62 -16.99 -12.78
CA SER A 71 -1.77 -16.72 -13.65
C SER A 71 -2.72 -15.65 -13.09
N ALA A 72 -2.72 -15.45 -11.76
CA ALA A 72 -3.49 -14.39 -11.11
C ALA A 72 -2.87 -12.98 -11.27
N MET A 73 -1.56 -12.89 -11.51
CA MET A 73 -0.81 -11.63 -11.52
C MET A 73 -1.41 -10.55 -12.43
N PRO A 74 -1.83 -10.81 -13.69
CA PRO A 74 -2.41 -9.77 -14.54
C PRO A 74 -3.73 -9.20 -13.98
N LYS A 75 -4.53 -10.04 -13.31
CA LYS A 75 -5.78 -9.60 -12.65
C LYS A 75 -5.46 -8.84 -11.37
N PHE A 76 -4.45 -9.27 -10.62
CA PHE A 76 -3.95 -8.58 -9.44
C PHE A 76 -3.57 -7.13 -9.78
N VAL A 77 -2.75 -6.94 -10.82
CA VAL A 77 -2.31 -5.61 -11.27
C VAL A 77 -3.51 -4.72 -11.62
N LYS A 78 -4.49 -5.24 -12.37
CA LYS A 78 -5.71 -4.49 -12.72
C LYS A 78 -6.53 -4.07 -11.48
N ILE A 79 -6.63 -4.94 -10.47
CA ILE A 79 -7.31 -4.60 -9.20
C ILE A 79 -6.57 -3.46 -8.51
N MET A 80 -5.24 -3.51 -8.46
CA MET A 80 -4.40 -2.46 -7.86
C MET A 80 -4.55 -1.13 -8.61
N GLU A 81 -4.46 -1.13 -9.93
CA GLU A 81 -4.63 0.06 -10.78
C GLU A 81 -6.00 0.70 -10.58
N SER A 82 -7.07 -0.11 -10.64
CA SER A 82 -8.45 0.38 -10.42
C SER A 82 -8.61 0.99 -9.03
N THR A 83 -8.02 0.36 -8.00
CA THR A 83 -8.04 0.87 -6.64
C THR A 83 -7.33 2.21 -6.54
N ASN A 84 -6.13 2.32 -7.12
CA ASN A 84 -5.35 3.56 -7.12
C ASN A 84 -6.08 4.69 -7.84
N THR A 85 -6.72 4.43 -8.97
CA THR A 85 -7.55 5.41 -9.69
C THR A 85 -8.70 5.90 -8.81
N LYS A 86 -9.42 4.99 -8.14
CA LYS A 86 -10.54 5.35 -7.25
C LYS A 86 -10.08 6.14 -6.03
N ILE A 87 -8.95 5.77 -5.43
CA ILE A 87 -8.37 6.54 -4.31
C ILE A 87 -7.96 7.93 -4.78
N LYS A 88 -7.25 8.07 -5.90
CA LYS A 88 -6.83 9.38 -6.42
C LYS A 88 -8.01 10.31 -6.68
N ALA A 89 -9.15 9.77 -7.13
CA ALA A 89 -10.37 10.53 -7.41
C ALA A 89 -11.04 11.14 -6.17
N ILE A 90 -10.77 10.62 -4.96
CA ILE A 90 -11.32 11.18 -3.71
C ILE A 90 -10.36 12.16 -3.02
N LEU A 91 -9.14 12.32 -3.54
CA LEU A 91 -8.12 13.21 -3.01
C LEU A 91 -8.28 14.64 -3.54
N THR A 92 -7.87 15.61 -2.74
CA THR A 92 -7.73 17.00 -3.21
C THR A 92 -6.56 17.12 -4.18
N PRO A 93 -6.54 18.17 -5.04
CA PRO A 93 -5.41 18.41 -5.94
C PRO A 93 -4.05 18.48 -5.23
N GLU A 94 -4.03 18.97 -3.99
CA GLU A 94 -2.82 19.09 -3.15
C GLU A 94 -2.31 17.73 -2.63
N GLN A 95 -3.21 16.77 -2.40
CA GLN A 95 -2.88 15.43 -1.90
C GLN A 95 -2.44 14.47 -3.02
N GLN A 96 -2.93 14.67 -4.25
CA GLN A 96 -2.67 13.78 -5.38
C GLN A 96 -1.17 13.57 -5.70
N PRO A 97 -0.29 14.60 -5.66
CA PRO A 97 1.15 14.41 -5.91
C PRO A 97 1.80 13.49 -4.87
N ALA A 98 1.45 13.62 -3.60
CA ALA A 98 1.99 12.77 -2.54
C ALA A 98 1.53 11.32 -2.71
N PHE A 99 0.26 11.10 -3.05
CA PHE A 99 -0.26 9.77 -3.37
C PHE A 99 0.42 9.15 -4.60
N GLN A 100 0.59 9.93 -5.67
CA GLN A 100 1.25 9.45 -6.89
C GLN A 100 2.67 8.97 -6.59
N LYS A 101 3.44 9.72 -5.80
CA LYS A 101 4.79 9.29 -5.37
C LYS A 101 4.78 7.97 -4.62
N GLN A 102 3.79 7.73 -3.75
CA GLN A 102 3.66 6.45 -3.04
C GLN A 102 3.37 5.30 -4.00
N VAL A 103 2.48 5.50 -4.98
CA VAL A 103 2.16 4.52 -6.01
C VAL A 103 3.37 4.21 -6.88
N ASP A 104 4.10 5.24 -7.33
CA ASP A 104 5.28 5.09 -8.17
C ASP A 104 6.38 4.33 -7.43
N ALA A 105 6.66 4.67 -6.17
CA ALA A 105 7.63 3.95 -5.34
C ALA A 105 7.25 2.48 -5.13
N MET A 106 5.95 2.17 -4.98
CA MET A 106 5.48 0.80 -4.88
C MET A 106 5.66 0.04 -6.21
N ASN A 107 5.37 0.68 -7.34
CA ASN A 107 5.57 0.09 -8.67
C ASN A 107 7.04 -0.16 -8.98
N GLU A 108 7.93 0.76 -8.58
CA GLU A 108 9.39 0.58 -8.71
C GLU A 108 9.88 -0.61 -7.89
N ARG A 109 9.45 -0.72 -6.63
CA ARG A 109 9.75 -1.88 -5.79
C ARG A 109 9.24 -3.18 -6.41
N PHE A 110 8.02 -3.17 -6.95
CA PHE A 110 7.46 -4.34 -7.62
C PHE A 110 8.29 -4.76 -8.83
N LYS A 111 8.72 -3.80 -9.66
CA LYS A 111 9.62 -4.06 -10.80
C LYS A 111 10.97 -4.64 -10.36
N GLN A 112 11.55 -4.10 -9.28
CA GLN A 112 12.81 -4.61 -8.72
C GLN A 112 12.69 -6.05 -8.20
N MET A 113 11.53 -6.43 -7.65
CA MET A 113 11.28 -7.80 -7.17
C MET A 113 10.95 -8.80 -8.29
N GLY A 114 10.42 -8.33 -9.43
CA GLY A 114 10.12 -9.16 -10.59
C GLY A 114 11.28 -9.29 -11.60
N GLY A 115 12.38 -8.57 -11.39
CA GLY A 115 13.58 -8.63 -12.20
C GLY A 115 14.67 -9.47 -11.55
N ASN A 116 14.53 -10.80 -11.62
CA ASN A 116 15.62 -11.74 -11.37
C ASN A 116 15.49 -12.94 -12.30
#